data_AF-A0A6P8H5K7-F1
#
_entry.id   AF-A0A6P8H5K7-F1
#
_cell.length_a   1.000
_cell.length_b   1.000
_cell.length_c   1.000
_cell.angle_alpha   90.00
_cell.angle_beta   90.00
_cell.angle_gamma   90.00
#
_symmetry.space_group_name_H-M   'P 1'
#
loop_
_entity.id
_entity.type
_entity.pdbx_description
1 polymer ?
#
loop_
_entity_poly.entity_id
_entity_poly.type
_entity_poly.pdbx_seq_one_letter_code
_entity_poly.pdbx_strand_id
1 'polypeptide(L)'
;MGTVESKTTRVEESTEKDTFYHYTDDQGIEGIKRDKIIRPSTDPSDMMIGKGVYLTKIRPDESKTAILRNNYDGSRPSTNIDRAKNVIKITLPTSEVEKAHGSRDVYKYKDEDGLDLRNYDHEIIKRD
;
A
#
# COMPACT_ATOMS: atom_id res chain seq x y z
N MET A 1 48.73 -26.13 16.56
CA MET A 1 47.25 -26.13 16.63
C MET A 1 46.81 -24.75 17.09
N GLY A 2 46.38 -23.92 16.16
CA GLY A 2 45.77 -22.62 16.46
C GLY A 2 44.50 -22.54 15.63
N THR A 3 43.36 -22.63 16.31
CA THR A 3 42.03 -22.56 15.70
C THR A 3 41.81 -21.14 15.19
N VAL A 4 41.59 -20.99 13.89
CA VAL A 4 41.08 -19.74 13.31
C VAL A 4 39.58 -19.68 13.55
N GLU A 5 39.15 -18.76 14.40
CA GLU A 5 37.74 -18.43 14.57
C GLU A 5 37.24 -17.63 13.36
N SER A 6 36.39 -18.27 12.56
CA SER A 6 35.66 -17.61 11.49
C SER A 6 34.67 -16.61 12.10
N LYS A 7 34.94 -15.32 11.96
CA LYS A 7 33.91 -14.28 12.13
C LYS A 7 32.91 -14.41 10.99
N THR A 8 31.82 -15.12 11.23
CA THR A 8 30.62 -15.08 10.39
C THR A 8 30.00 -13.70 10.52
N THR A 9 30.32 -12.81 9.59
CA THR A 9 29.59 -11.55 9.39
C THR A 9 28.18 -11.91 8.95
N ARG A 10 27.20 -11.75 9.83
CA ARG A 10 25.78 -11.88 9.52
C ARG A 10 25.44 -10.72 8.60
N VAL A 11 25.23 -11.01 7.31
CA VAL A 11 24.75 -10.02 6.34
C VAL A 11 23.33 -9.69 6.75
N GLU A 12 23.11 -8.51 7.31
CA GLU A 12 21.78 -7.92 7.34
C GLU A 12 21.43 -7.63 5.88
N GLU A 13 20.55 -8.45 5.29
CA GLU A 13 19.93 -8.11 4.01
C GLU A 13 19.24 -6.77 4.18
N SER A 14 19.81 -5.73 3.57
CA SER A 14 19.12 -4.47 3.38
C SER A 14 17.94 -4.76 2.45
N THR A 15 16.76 -5.01 3.03
CA THR A 15 15.54 -5.07 2.26
C THR A 15 15.30 -3.67 1.71
N GLU A 16 15.43 -3.51 0.39
CA GLU A 16 15.13 -2.23 -0.27
C GLU A 16 13.70 -1.84 0.12
N LYS A 17 13.54 -0.63 0.67
CA LYS A 17 12.23 -0.10 1.06
C LYS A 17 11.80 0.98 0.08
N ASP A 18 10.50 1.08 -0.14
CA ASP A 18 9.90 2.15 -0.93
C ASP A 18 8.64 2.67 -0.25
N THR A 19 8.17 3.83 -0.71
CA THR A 19 6.95 4.48 -0.22
C THR A 19 5.76 4.12 -1.08
N PHE A 20 4.70 3.67 -0.42
CA PHE A 20 3.43 3.31 -1.02
C PHE A 20 2.30 4.09 -0.38
N TYR A 21 1.19 4.21 -1.11
CA TYR A 21 0.01 4.95 -0.72
C TYR A 21 -1.22 4.07 -0.84
N HIS A 22 -2.06 4.09 0.20
CA HIS A 22 -3.40 3.55 0.18
C HIS A 22 -4.40 4.70 0.23
N TYR A 23 -5.26 4.81 -0.78
CA TYR A 23 -6.31 5.83 -0.84
C TYR A 23 -7.62 5.25 -0.35
N THR A 24 -8.32 6.02 0.48
CA THR A 24 -9.58 5.59 1.09
C THR A 24 -10.51 6.77 1.36
N ASP A 25 -11.76 6.46 1.71
CA ASP A 25 -12.78 7.44 2.08
C ASP A 25 -12.77 7.74 3.60
N ASP A 26 -13.74 8.54 4.05
CA ASP A 26 -13.86 8.91 5.47
C ASP A 26 -14.23 7.70 6.35
N GLN A 27 -14.98 6.71 5.87
CA GLN A 27 -15.32 5.52 6.65
C GLN A 27 -14.12 4.57 6.78
N GLY A 28 -13.39 4.37 5.68
CA GLY A 28 -12.21 3.53 5.64
C GLY A 28 -11.11 4.06 6.56
N ILE A 29 -10.85 5.37 6.56
CA ILE A 29 -9.81 5.92 7.44
C ILE A 29 -10.17 5.80 8.93
N GLU A 30 -11.44 5.95 9.31
CA GLU A 30 -11.87 5.79 10.71
C GLU A 30 -11.71 4.34 11.17
N GLY A 31 -12.05 3.37 10.31
CA GLY A 31 -11.78 1.95 10.57
C GLY A 31 -10.28 1.66 10.75
N ILE A 32 -9.45 2.17 9.84
CA ILE A 32 -7.99 1.99 9.89
C ILE A 32 -7.38 2.66 11.11
N LYS A 33 -7.82 3.87 11.50
CA LYS A 33 -7.34 4.56 12.70
C LYS A 33 -7.60 3.75 13.96
N ARG A 34 -8.77 3.13 14.05
CA ARG A 34 -9.21 2.32 15.19
C ARG A 34 -8.48 0.97 15.25
N ASP A 35 -8.48 0.23 14.13
CA ASP A 35 -8.01 -1.16 14.10
C ASP A 35 -6.50 -1.26 13.85
N LYS A 36 -5.89 -0.20 13.30
CA LYS A 36 -4.51 -0.16 12.78
C LYS A 36 -4.24 -1.19 11.68
N ILE A 37 -5.29 -1.67 11.03
CA ILE A 37 -5.22 -2.66 9.96
C ILE A 37 -5.89 -2.10 8.72
N ILE A 38 -5.21 -2.15 7.58
CA ILE A 38 -5.84 -2.03 6.27
C ILE A 38 -6.36 -3.40 5.89
N ARG A 39 -7.69 -3.53 5.83
CA ARG A 39 -8.34 -4.80 5.51
C ARG A 39 -8.20 -5.10 4.01
N PRO A 40 -8.08 -6.39 3.63
CA PRO A 40 -8.00 -6.79 2.24
C PRO A 40 -9.31 -6.47 1.52
N SER A 41 -9.21 -6.07 0.25
CA SER A 41 -10.36 -6.09 -0.65
C SER A 41 -10.74 -7.55 -0.92
N THR A 42 -12.03 -7.84 -0.84
CA THR A 42 -12.60 -9.18 -1.08
C THR A 42 -13.61 -9.22 -2.22
N ASP A 43 -14.03 -8.07 -2.75
CA ASP A 43 -15.00 -7.99 -3.84
C ASP A 43 -14.30 -8.18 -5.20
N PRO A 44 -14.64 -9.20 -6.00
CA PRO A 44 -14.01 -9.43 -7.30
C PRO A 44 -14.08 -8.25 -8.26
N SER A 45 -15.05 -7.34 -8.14
CA SER A 45 -15.11 -6.14 -8.98
C SER A 45 -14.00 -5.14 -8.69
N ASP A 46 -13.45 -5.18 -7.47
CA ASP A 46 -12.48 -4.21 -6.95
C ASP A 46 -11.05 -4.79 -6.88
N MET A 47 -10.85 -6.02 -7.38
CA MET A 47 -9.59 -6.76 -7.31
C MET A 47 -8.94 -6.86 -8.69
N MET A 48 -7.70 -6.38 -8.82
CA MET A 48 -6.92 -6.54 -10.07
C MET A 48 -6.09 -7.83 -10.09
N ILE A 49 -5.54 -8.27 -8.96
CA ILE A 49 -4.69 -9.46 -8.83
C ILE A 49 -5.09 -10.33 -7.63
N GLY A 50 -6.40 -10.46 -7.40
CA GLY A 50 -6.99 -11.29 -6.34
C GLY A 50 -7.20 -10.58 -5.00
N LYS A 51 -7.51 -11.34 -3.94
CA LYS A 51 -7.73 -10.82 -2.59
C LYS A 51 -6.47 -10.15 -2.07
N GLY A 52 -6.61 -8.98 -1.41
CA GLY A 52 -5.50 -8.35 -0.73
C GLY A 52 -5.62 -6.84 -0.54
N VAL A 53 -4.60 -6.25 0.06
CA VAL A 53 -4.48 -4.80 0.23
C VAL A 53 -3.79 -4.18 -0.98
N TYR A 54 -4.45 -3.21 -1.60
CA TYR A 54 -3.95 -2.52 -2.78
C TYR A 54 -3.31 -1.18 -2.43
N LEU A 55 -2.21 -0.90 -3.12
CA LEU A 55 -1.32 0.22 -2.91
C LEU A 55 -0.92 0.83 -4.26
N THR A 56 -0.41 2.06 -4.23
CA THR A 56 0.15 2.74 -5.40
C THR A 56 1.36 3.58 -4.99
N LYS A 57 2.24 3.90 -5.94
CA LYS A 57 3.29 4.92 -5.79
C LYS A 57 2.83 6.31 -6.23
N ILE A 58 1.59 6.45 -6.73
CA ILE A 58 1.04 7.76 -7.06
C ILE A 58 0.88 8.58 -5.78
N ARG A 59 1.63 9.69 -5.74
CA ARG A 59 1.72 10.58 -4.59
C ARG A 59 0.46 11.43 -4.42
N PRO A 60 0.14 11.89 -3.21
CA PRO A 60 -1.08 12.65 -2.92
C PRO A 60 -1.11 14.06 -3.52
N ASP A 61 0.02 14.60 -3.99
CA ASP A 61 0.13 15.87 -4.71
C ASP A 61 -0.30 15.77 -6.19
N GLU A 62 -0.47 14.55 -6.71
CA GLU A 62 -1.03 14.32 -8.04
C GLU A 62 -2.51 14.70 -8.12
N SER A 63 -2.97 15.01 -9.34
CA SER A 63 -4.37 15.40 -9.54
C SER A 63 -5.35 14.31 -9.07
N LYS A 64 -6.46 14.72 -8.44
CA LYS A 64 -7.53 13.78 -8.02
C LYS A 64 -7.97 12.87 -9.18
N THR A 65 -8.08 13.42 -10.38
CA THR A 65 -8.41 12.65 -11.60
C THR A 65 -7.37 11.59 -11.94
N ALA A 66 -6.08 11.89 -11.85
CA ALA A 66 -5.01 10.92 -12.12
C ALA A 66 -5.05 9.76 -11.11
N ILE A 67 -5.21 10.07 -9.82
CA ILE A 67 -5.32 9.08 -8.75
C ILE A 67 -6.54 8.18 -8.95
N LEU A 68 -7.71 8.78 -9.20
CA LEU A 68 -8.94 8.01 -9.41
C LEU A 68 -8.86 7.12 -10.64
N ARG A 69 -8.31 7.62 -11.75
CA ARG A 69 -8.14 6.84 -12.98
C ARG A 69 -7.20 5.65 -12.76
N ASN A 70 -6.12 5.84 -12.01
CA ASN A 70 -5.20 4.76 -11.70
C ASN A 70 -5.83 3.71 -10.77
N ASN A 71 -6.44 4.16 -9.67
CA ASN A 71 -6.86 3.26 -8.59
C ASN A 71 -8.22 2.60 -8.83
N TYR A 72 -9.14 3.23 -9.56
CA TYR A 72 -10.54 2.78 -9.68
C TYR A 72 -11.02 2.63 -11.13
N ASP A 73 -10.10 2.35 -12.06
CA ASP A 73 -10.36 1.98 -13.45
C ASP A 73 -11.39 2.88 -14.18
N GLY A 74 -11.20 4.19 -14.09
CA GLY A 74 -12.03 5.15 -14.83
C GLY A 74 -13.50 5.20 -14.41
N SER A 75 -13.87 4.67 -13.23
CA SER A 75 -15.14 5.00 -12.58
C SER A 75 -15.33 6.51 -12.68
N ARG A 76 -16.44 6.93 -13.32
CA ARG A 76 -16.66 8.32 -13.72
C ARG A 76 -16.26 9.24 -12.56
N PRO A 77 -15.33 10.19 -12.74
CA PRO A 77 -14.82 11.04 -11.66
C PRO A 77 -15.92 11.72 -10.83
N SER A 78 -17.12 11.83 -11.40
CA SER A 78 -18.31 12.46 -10.84
C SER A 78 -19.00 11.71 -9.70
N THR A 79 -18.75 10.42 -9.43
CA THR A 79 -19.58 9.68 -8.44
C THR A 79 -18.93 9.40 -7.09
N ASN A 80 -17.60 9.49 -6.92
CA ASN A 80 -17.01 9.24 -5.60
C ASN A 80 -15.60 9.84 -5.40
N ILE A 81 -15.48 11.15 -5.64
CA ILE A 81 -14.24 11.93 -5.35
C ILE A 81 -13.74 11.77 -3.91
N ASP A 82 -14.63 11.43 -2.97
CA ASP A 82 -14.27 11.21 -1.57
C ASP A 82 -13.43 9.95 -1.34
N ARG A 83 -13.40 8.99 -2.26
CA ARG A 83 -12.55 7.77 -2.18
C ARG A 83 -11.05 8.05 -2.16
N ALA A 84 -10.62 9.24 -2.59
CA ALA A 84 -9.22 9.64 -2.60
C ALA A 84 -8.93 10.82 -1.64
N LYS A 85 -9.82 11.05 -0.67
CA LYS A 85 -9.73 12.15 0.29
C LYS A 85 -8.79 11.84 1.46
N ASN A 86 -8.69 10.59 1.86
CA ASN A 86 -7.77 10.15 2.90
C ASN A 86 -6.71 9.24 2.30
N VAL A 87 -5.46 9.42 2.75
CA VAL A 87 -4.31 8.66 2.26
C VAL A 87 -3.51 8.13 3.44
N ILE A 88 -3.15 6.86 3.36
CA ILE A 88 -2.13 6.27 4.23
C ILE A 88 -0.86 6.10 3.42
N LYS A 89 0.17 6.85 3.78
CA LYS A 89 1.53 6.69 3.27
C LYS A 89 2.25 5.65 4.14
N ILE A 90 2.89 4.67 3.53
CA ILE A 90 3.51 3.54 4.23
C ILE A 90 4.87 3.26 3.59
N THR A 91 5.91 3.06 4.39
CA THR A 91 7.21 2.61 3.91
C THR A 91 7.33 1.10 4.09
N LEU A 92 7.40 0.37 2.99
CA LEU A 92 7.40 -1.10 2.96
C LEU A 92 8.65 -1.64 2.26
N PRO A 93 9.17 -2.81 2.68
CA PRO A 93 10.07 -3.60 1.85
C PRO A 93 9.43 -3.88 0.48
N THR A 94 10.18 -3.66 -0.61
CA THR A 94 9.68 -3.96 -1.97
C THR A 94 9.40 -5.45 -2.16
N SER A 95 10.05 -6.30 -1.36
CA SER A 95 9.81 -7.74 -1.31
C SER A 95 8.43 -8.13 -0.74
N GLU A 96 7.71 -7.25 -0.07
CA GLU A 96 6.39 -7.53 0.52
C GLU A 96 5.21 -7.12 -0.37
N VAL A 97 5.51 -6.54 -1.53
CA VAL A 97 4.49 -6.14 -2.50
C VAL A 97 4.71 -6.83 -3.84
N GLU A 98 3.62 -7.02 -4.56
CA GLU A 98 3.59 -7.52 -5.92
C GLU A 98 3.00 -6.46 -6.83
N LYS A 99 3.73 -6.08 -7.89
CA LYS A 99 3.20 -5.14 -8.89
C LYS A 99 2.20 -5.87 -9.77
N ALA A 100 1.00 -5.32 -9.90
CA ALA A 100 0.00 -5.84 -10.82
C ALA A 100 0.45 -5.69 -12.29
N HIS A 101 0.02 -6.63 -13.13
CA HIS A 101 0.29 -6.56 -14.57
C HIS A 101 -0.48 -5.41 -15.23
N GLY A 102 0.12 -4.79 -16.24
CA GLY A 102 -0.49 -3.72 -17.03
C GLY A 102 0.22 -2.37 -16.90
N SER A 103 -0.44 -1.30 -17.35
CA SER A 103 0.10 0.06 -17.38
C SER A 103 -0.14 0.87 -16.11
N ARG A 104 -0.96 0.36 -15.17
CA ARG A 104 -1.32 1.06 -13.94
C ARG A 104 -0.27 0.91 -12.86
N ASP A 105 -0.11 1.93 -12.05
CA ASP A 105 0.74 1.91 -10.86
C ASP A 105 -0.06 1.34 -9.69
N VAL A 106 -0.14 0.02 -9.62
CA VAL A 106 -0.86 -0.69 -8.55
C VAL A 106 -0.02 -1.85 -8.06
N TYR A 107 0.06 -1.95 -6.75
CA TYR A 107 0.77 -2.98 -6.02
C TYR A 107 -0.20 -3.65 -5.06
N LYS A 108 -0.04 -4.95 -4.83
CA LYS A 108 -0.76 -5.72 -3.82
C LYS A 108 0.21 -6.13 -2.73
N TYR A 109 -0.14 -5.91 -1.47
CA TYR A 109 0.58 -6.46 -0.33
C TYR A 109 0.41 -7.98 -0.29
N LYS A 110 1.48 -8.72 -0.01
CA LYS A 110 1.51 -10.19 -0.14
C LYS A 110 0.63 -10.92 0.88
N ASP A 111 0.41 -10.34 2.07
CA ASP A 111 -0.49 -10.91 3.06
C ASP A 111 -1.95 -10.66 2.67
N GLU A 112 -2.73 -11.73 2.58
CA GLU A 112 -4.15 -11.67 2.23
C GLU A 112 -5.05 -11.36 3.41
N ASP A 113 -4.56 -11.39 4.65
CA ASP A 113 -5.35 -11.14 5.86
C ASP A 113 -5.39 -9.65 6.23
N GLY A 114 -4.51 -8.86 5.64
CA GLY A 114 -4.48 -7.41 5.77
C GLY A 114 -3.07 -6.88 6.04
N LEU A 115 -2.96 -5.55 6.00
CA LEU A 115 -1.72 -4.86 6.30
C LEU A 115 -1.83 -4.23 7.68
N ASP A 116 -1.05 -4.74 8.63
CA ASP A 116 -0.96 -4.19 9.99
C ASP A 116 0.01 -3.01 10.03
N LEU A 117 -0.53 -1.81 10.22
CA LEU A 117 0.24 -0.57 10.23
C LEU A 117 1.17 -0.46 11.45
N ARG A 118 1.01 -1.30 12.47
CA ARG A 118 1.91 -1.31 13.64
C ARG A 118 3.30 -1.86 13.28
N ASN A 119 3.42 -2.58 12.18
CA ASN A 119 4.68 -3.18 11.73
C ASN A 119 5.52 -2.24 10.84
N TYR A 120 4.96 -1.09 10.44
CA TYR A 120 5.58 -0.21 9.45
C TYR A 120 5.46 1.26 9.80
N ASP A 121 6.45 2.04 9.37
CA ASP A 121 6.36 3.50 9.39
C ASP A 121 5.23 3.95 8.48
N HIS A 122 4.30 4.72 9.03
CA HIS A 122 3.13 5.20 8.31
C HIS A 122 2.72 6.61 8.73
N GLU A 123 2.06 7.30 7.80
CA GLU A 123 1.52 8.64 7.98
C GLU A 123 0.11 8.70 7.38
N ILE A 124 -0.83 9.29 8.13
CA ILE A 124 -2.19 9.54 7.66
C ILE A 124 -2.28 10.98 7.18
N ILE A 125 -2.60 11.17 5.91
CA ILE A 125 -2.69 12.46 5.22
C ILE A 125 -4.14 12.67 4.81
N LYS A 126 -4.70 13.82 5.18
CA LYS A 126 -5.99 14.30 4.67
C LYS A 126 -5.74 15.22 3.48
N ARG A 127 -6.45 14.98 2.38
CA ARG A 127 -6.40 15.81 1.17
C ARG A 127 -7.60 16.75 1.13
N ASP A 128 -7.34 17.98 0.71
CA ASP A 128 -8.36 19.00 0.43
C ASP A 128 -9.05 18.74 -0.92
#